data_AF-A0A956QTC1-F1
#
_entry.id   AF-A0A956QTC1-F1
#
_cell.length_a   1.000
_cell.length_b   1.000
_cell.length_c   1.000
_cell.angle_alpha   90.00
_cell.angle_beta   90.00
_cell.angle_gamma   90.00
#
_symmetry.space_group_name_H-M   'P 1'
#
loop_
_entity.id
_entity.type
_entity.pdbx_description
1 polymer ?
#
loop_
_entity_poly.entity_id
_entity_poly.type
_entity_poly.pdbx_seq_one_letter_code
_entity_poly.pdbx_strand_id
1 'polypeptide(L)'
;MIARATRFLLVSTCMLAGTFAQYSVLASDETSWSPEDPKYREIIKILPEEKEPALVSEKGLKAFNQGVRLQKAGKYGLAAEKYSAAIDAGFDCFQSYYNLGVCRELEGKYEVAYKYLQQAYRLSNNYQPVCKHLIHVCLKLGKKDEARDLIHVLSQI
;
A
#
# COMPACT_ATOMS: atom_id res chain seq x y z
N MET A 1 -34.88 -6.19 0.78
CA MET A 1 -33.63 -6.63 0.12
C MET A 1 -32.48 -6.00 0.88
N ILE A 2 -31.83 -6.75 1.77
CA ILE A 2 -30.77 -6.23 2.66
C ILE A 2 -29.43 -6.53 2.00
N ALA A 3 -28.71 -5.49 1.58
CA ALA A 3 -27.37 -5.64 1.04
C ALA A 3 -26.40 -5.94 2.18
N ARG A 4 -25.80 -7.14 2.15
CA ARG A 4 -24.70 -7.53 3.04
C ARG A 4 -23.45 -6.72 2.68
N ALA A 5 -23.13 -5.73 3.50
CA ALA A 5 -21.83 -5.07 3.50
C ALA A 5 -21.08 -5.46 4.78
N THR A 6 -20.40 -6.61 4.74
CA THR A 6 -19.40 -6.96 5.76
C THR A 6 -18.20 -6.03 5.56
N ARG A 7 -18.13 -4.93 6.32
CA ARG A 7 -16.96 -4.06 6.36
C ARG A 7 -16.39 -4.10 7.78
N PHE A 8 -15.31 -4.87 7.91
CA PHE A 8 -14.47 -4.96 9.11
C PHE A 8 -14.08 -3.56 9.59
N LEU A 9 -14.43 -3.22 10.83
CA LEU A 9 -13.82 -2.12 11.58
C LEU A 9 -12.99 -2.75 12.70
N LEU A 10 -11.68 -2.69 12.53
CA LEU A 10 -10.66 -2.98 13.53
C LEU A 10 -10.09 -1.63 13.98
N VAL A 11 -10.42 -1.23 15.21
CA VAL A 11 -9.67 -0.27 16.03
C VAL A 11 -9.88 -0.79 17.45
N SER A 12 -8.92 -1.12 18.30
CA SER A 12 -7.47 -1.03 18.33
C SER A 12 -7.03 -1.95 19.47
N THR A 13 -5.95 -2.72 19.30
CA THR A 13 -5.02 -2.91 20.42
C THR A 13 -3.61 -3.05 19.85
N CYS A 14 -2.83 -2.00 19.97
CA CYS A 14 -1.40 -2.17 20.08
C CYS A 14 -1.12 -2.92 21.40
N MET A 15 -0.23 -3.91 21.33
CA MET A 15 0.37 -4.68 22.44
C MET A 15 -0.44 -5.86 23.03
N LEU A 16 -0.33 -7.05 22.44
CA LEU A 16 0.56 -8.14 22.89
C LEU A 16 0.23 -9.43 22.11
N ALA A 17 1.25 -10.26 21.97
CA ALA A 17 1.26 -11.45 21.13
C ALA A 17 0.22 -12.51 21.50
N GLY A 18 -0.32 -13.19 20.47
CA GLY A 18 -0.87 -14.53 20.55
C GLY A 18 -2.28 -14.66 21.13
N THR A 19 -3.28 -14.82 20.25
CA THR A 19 -4.44 -15.75 20.38
C THR A 19 -5.55 -15.34 19.41
N PHE A 20 -5.49 -15.85 18.18
CA PHE A 20 -6.47 -15.54 17.13
C PHE A 20 -7.78 -16.36 17.22
N ALA A 21 -8.06 -17.03 18.34
CA ALA A 21 -9.00 -18.16 18.37
C ALA A 21 -10.23 -18.03 19.28
N GLN A 22 -10.46 -16.92 19.99
CA GLN A 22 -11.49 -16.89 21.05
C GLN A 22 -12.58 -15.83 20.93
N TYR A 23 -12.59 -15.02 19.87
CA TYR A 23 -13.54 -13.88 19.76
C TYR A 23 -14.76 -14.11 18.85
N SER A 24 -15.11 -15.35 18.52
CA SER A 24 -16.28 -15.65 17.68
C SER A 24 -17.61 -15.78 18.44
N VAL A 25 -17.69 -15.47 19.74
CA VAL A 25 -18.85 -15.86 20.58
C VAL A 25 -19.65 -14.71 21.22
N LEU A 26 -19.32 -13.43 21.02
CA LEU A 26 -20.06 -12.31 21.65
C LEU A 26 -20.58 -11.22 20.69
N ALA A 27 -20.81 -11.54 19.42
CA ALA A 27 -21.28 -10.58 18.42
C ALA A 27 -22.72 -10.84 17.94
N SER A 28 -23.65 -11.20 18.84
CA SER A 28 -24.96 -11.69 18.43
C SER A 28 -26.16 -10.75 18.57
N ASP A 29 -26.16 -9.59 19.22
CA ASP A 29 -27.47 -8.91 19.40
C ASP A 29 -27.59 -7.39 19.49
N GLU A 30 -26.54 -6.58 19.45
CA GLU A 30 -26.72 -5.12 19.39
C GLU A 30 -25.88 -4.50 18.29
N THR A 31 -26.47 -3.59 17.52
CA THR A 31 -25.90 -2.68 16.51
C THR A 31 -26.18 -2.98 15.03
N SER A 32 -27.46 -3.14 14.68
CA SER A 32 -27.95 -2.72 13.37
C SER A 32 -28.39 -1.25 13.45
N TRP A 33 -27.47 -0.32 13.17
CA TRP A 33 -27.80 1.11 13.10
C TRP A 33 -28.03 1.52 11.65
N SER A 34 -29.15 2.21 11.39
CA SER A 34 -29.43 2.84 10.09
C SER A 34 -28.84 4.26 10.06
N PRO A 35 -28.27 4.73 8.94
CA PRO A 35 -27.72 6.09 8.82
C PRO A 35 -28.73 7.22 9.09
N GLU A 36 -30.04 6.93 9.08
CA GLU A 36 -31.08 7.90 9.40
C GLU A 36 -31.41 8.01 10.91
N ASP A 37 -30.88 7.13 11.77
CA ASP A 37 -31.19 7.14 13.21
C ASP A 37 -30.64 8.40 13.91
N PRO A 38 -31.48 9.17 14.63
CA PRO A 38 -31.04 10.34 15.40
C PRO A 38 -29.87 10.06 16.35
N LYS A 39 -29.82 8.86 16.94
CA LYS A 39 -28.77 8.44 17.87
C LYS A 39 -27.43 8.24 17.14
N TYR A 40 -27.45 7.79 15.89
CA TYR A 40 -26.26 7.69 15.03
C TYR A 40 -25.70 9.08 14.66
N ARG A 41 -26.59 10.07 14.41
CA ARG A 41 -26.20 11.46 14.12
C ARG A 41 -25.58 12.17 15.31
N GLU A 42 -26.06 11.90 16.51
CA GLU A 42 -25.50 12.43 17.76
C GLU A 42 -24.08 11.88 18.00
N ILE A 43 -23.87 10.58 17.78
CA ILE A 43 -22.56 9.94 17.96
C ILE A 43 -21.51 10.52 17.00
N ILE A 44 -21.85 10.74 15.72
CA ILE A 44 -20.92 11.34 14.72
C ILE A 44 -20.45 12.74 15.13
N LYS A 45 -21.30 13.55 15.79
CA LYS A 45 -20.91 14.90 16.24
C LYS A 45 -19.88 14.89 17.38
N ILE A 46 -19.87 13.82 18.18
CA ILE A 46 -19.07 13.71 19.40
C ILE A 46 -17.74 12.99 19.11
N LEU A 47 -17.73 12.12 18.10
CA LEU A 47 -16.50 11.50 17.65
C LEU A 47 -15.54 12.59 17.13
N PRO A 48 -14.25 12.58 17.53
CA PRO A 48 -13.28 13.39 16.83
C PRO A 48 -13.36 13.04 15.34
N GLU A 49 -13.23 14.03 14.45
CA GLU A 49 -12.97 13.74 13.03
C GLU A 49 -11.69 12.91 12.96
N GLU A 50 -11.82 11.59 13.09
CA GLU A 50 -10.83 10.69 12.56
C GLU A 50 -10.84 11.01 11.08
N LYS A 51 -9.80 11.76 10.64
CA LYS A 51 -9.46 11.89 9.23
C LYS A 51 -9.70 10.51 8.64
N GLU A 52 -10.73 10.36 7.82
CA GLU A 52 -11.01 9.07 7.18
C GLU A 52 -9.66 8.56 6.68
N PRO A 53 -9.24 7.32 7.02
CA PRO A 53 -7.93 6.81 6.62
C PRO A 53 -7.83 7.05 5.13
N ALA A 54 -6.98 8.01 4.75
CA ALA A 54 -7.12 8.82 3.53
C ALA A 54 -7.87 8.05 2.44
N LEU A 55 -9.16 8.37 2.25
CA LEU A 55 -10.12 7.60 1.44
C LEU A 55 -9.38 6.96 0.26
N VAL A 56 -9.10 5.65 0.36
CA VAL A 56 -8.32 4.93 -0.65
C VAL A 56 -9.01 5.19 -1.98
N SER A 57 -8.36 5.95 -2.85
CA SER A 57 -8.97 6.38 -4.10
C SER A 57 -9.40 5.15 -4.87
N GLU A 58 -10.72 4.92 -5.01
CA GLU A 58 -11.24 3.76 -5.71
C GLU A 58 -10.71 3.72 -7.15
N LYS A 59 -10.63 4.89 -7.78
CA LYS A 59 -10.00 5.10 -9.08
C LYS A 59 -8.53 4.69 -9.07
N GLY A 60 -7.78 5.13 -8.06
CA GLY A 60 -6.37 4.80 -7.90
C GLY A 60 -6.13 3.31 -7.64
N LEU A 61 -6.90 2.68 -6.77
CA LEU A 61 -6.86 1.24 -6.50
C LEU A 61 -7.20 0.42 -7.76
N LYS A 62 -8.20 0.85 -8.54
CA LYS A 62 -8.55 0.22 -9.82
C LYS A 62 -7.40 0.32 -10.82
N ALA A 63 -6.75 1.48 -10.91
CA ALA A 63 -5.58 1.68 -11.77
C ALA A 63 -4.39 0.81 -11.31
N PHE A 64 -4.11 0.76 -10.00
CA PHE A 64 -3.07 -0.10 -9.42
C PHE A 64 -3.30 -1.57 -9.79
N ASN A 65 -4.52 -2.08 -9.60
CA ASN A 65 -4.87 -3.46 -9.94
C ASN A 65 -4.78 -3.74 -11.45
N GLN A 66 -5.05 -2.76 -12.31
CA GLN A 66 -4.76 -2.88 -13.75
C GLN A 66 -3.26 -3.00 -14.01
N GLY A 67 -2.44 -2.19 -13.33
CA GLY A 67 -0.98 -2.26 -13.39
C GLY A 67 -0.46 -3.66 -13.02
N VAL A 68 -0.95 -4.24 -11.93
CA VAL A 68 -0.58 -5.60 -11.49
C VAL A 68 -0.87 -6.64 -12.57
N ARG A 69 -2.05 -6.57 -13.20
CA ARG A 69 -2.41 -7.52 -14.28
C ARG A 69 -1.51 -7.35 -15.50
N LEU A 70 -1.21 -6.12 -15.90
CA LEU A 70 -0.33 -5.83 -17.03
C LEU A 70 1.11 -6.27 -16.78
N GLN A 71 1.62 -6.06 -15.55
CA GLN A 71 2.95 -6.50 -15.14
C GLN A 71 3.07 -8.03 -15.18
N LYS A 72 2.08 -8.75 -14.66
CA LYS A 72 2.02 -10.23 -14.75
C LYS A 72 1.98 -10.73 -16.21
N ALA A 73 1.42 -9.93 -17.11
CA ALA A 73 1.39 -10.22 -18.54
C ALA A 73 2.68 -9.77 -19.28
N GLY A 74 3.72 -9.32 -18.58
CA GLY A 74 4.98 -8.85 -19.17
C GLY A 74 4.90 -7.49 -19.87
N LYS A 75 3.77 -6.78 -19.78
CA LYS A 75 3.54 -5.48 -20.43
C LYS A 75 4.02 -4.33 -19.54
N TYR A 76 5.33 -4.26 -19.30
CA TYR A 76 5.91 -3.38 -18.28
C TYR A 76 5.69 -1.88 -18.54
N GLY A 77 5.76 -1.42 -19.78
CA GLY A 77 5.48 -0.01 -20.12
C GLY A 77 4.05 0.41 -19.77
N LEU A 78 3.06 -0.40 -20.16
CA LEU A 78 1.64 -0.15 -19.83
C LEU A 78 1.37 -0.31 -18.33
N ALA A 79 2.03 -1.26 -17.66
CA ALA A 79 1.92 -1.41 -16.21
C ALA A 79 2.42 -0.15 -15.48
N ALA A 80 3.55 0.39 -15.91
CA ALA A 80 4.11 1.63 -15.36
C ALA A 80 3.15 2.83 -15.54
N GLU A 81 2.50 2.97 -16.69
CA GLU A 81 1.47 4.00 -16.89
C GLU A 81 0.31 3.85 -15.90
N LYS A 82 -0.14 2.62 -15.64
CA LYS A 82 -1.22 2.37 -14.67
C LYS A 82 -0.83 2.62 -13.23
N TYR A 83 0.41 2.32 -12.85
CA TYR A 83 0.91 2.67 -11.51
C TYR A 83 1.07 4.18 -11.34
N SER A 84 1.56 4.90 -12.36
CA SER A 84 1.58 6.38 -12.34
C SER A 84 0.16 6.94 -12.16
N ALA A 85 -0.79 6.48 -12.96
CA ALA A 85 -2.19 6.91 -12.86
C ALA A 85 -2.83 6.55 -11.50
N ALA A 86 -2.36 5.49 -10.83
CA ALA A 86 -2.78 5.15 -9.48
C ALA A 86 -2.31 6.21 -8.47
N ILE A 87 -1.03 6.60 -8.55
CA ILE A 87 -0.43 7.64 -7.71
C ILE A 87 -1.14 8.98 -7.95
N ASP A 88 -1.33 9.37 -9.21
CA ASP A 88 -2.00 10.63 -9.59
C ASP A 88 -3.47 10.67 -9.11
N ALA A 89 -4.10 9.51 -8.99
CA ALA A 89 -5.46 9.39 -8.47
C ALA A 89 -5.52 9.37 -6.93
N GLY A 90 -4.39 9.43 -6.22
CA GLY A 90 -4.32 9.43 -4.76
C GLY A 90 -4.05 8.07 -4.12
N PHE A 91 -3.75 7.02 -4.91
CA PHE A 91 -3.25 5.74 -4.39
C PHE A 91 -1.73 5.80 -4.20
N ASP A 92 -1.33 6.73 -3.34
CA ASP A 92 0.04 7.13 -3.04
C ASP A 92 0.63 6.27 -1.91
N CYS A 93 1.05 5.05 -2.24
CA CYS A 93 1.61 4.10 -1.29
C CYS A 93 2.94 3.52 -1.80
N PHE A 94 3.73 2.94 -0.89
CA PHE A 94 5.05 2.41 -1.24
C PHE A 94 4.96 1.34 -2.36
N GLN A 95 3.88 0.53 -2.39
CA GLN A 95 3.68 -0.50 -3.41
C GLN A 95 3.52 0.09 -4.82
N SER A 96 2.86 1.25 -4.95
CA SER A 96 2.70 1.93 -6.24
C SER A 96 4.05 2.36 -6.80
N TYR A 97 4.89 2.98 -5.96
CA TYR A 97 6.24 3.39 -6.35
C TYR A 97 7.16 2.20 -6.60
N TYR A 98 7.09 1.17 -5.76
CA TYR A 98 7.88 -0.04 -5.91
C TYR A 98 7.58 -0.72 -7.24
N ASN A 99 6.30 -0.99 -7.53
CA ASN A 99 5.93 -1.67 -8.76
C ASN A 99 6.21 -0.83 -10.01
N LEU A 100 6.03 0.50 -9.92
CA LEU A 100 6.43 1.43 -10.98
C LEU A 100 7.95 1.36 -11.22
N GLY A 101 8.74 1.41 -10.15
CA GLY A 101 10.19 1.28 -10.19
C GLY A 101 10.66 -0.03 -10.82
N VAL A 102 10.10 -1.17 -10.38
CA VAL A 102 10.39 -2.49 -10.96
C VAL A 102 10.02 -2.56 -12.44
N CYS A 103 8.87 -2.00 -12.85
CA CYS A 103 8.51 -1.97 -14.27
C CYS A 103 9.53 -1.17 -15.10
N ARG A 104 10.02 -0.04 -14.58
CA ARG A 104 11.05 0.77 -15.26
C ARG A 104 12.41 0.07 -15.30
N GLU A 105 12.76 -0.66 -14.25
CA GLU A 105 13.96 -1.51 -14.21
C GLU A 105 13.91 -2.60 -15.28
N LEU A 106 12.78 -3.29 -15.41
CA LEU A 106 12.56 -4.34 -16.41
C LEU A 106 12.56 -3.80 -17.85
N GLU A 107 12.23 -2.52 -18.05
CA GLU A 107 12.39 -1.81 -19.33
C GLU A 107 13.83 -1.32 -19.58
N GLY A 108 14.78 -1.55 -18.66
CA GLY A 108 16.15 -1.04 -18.74
C GLY A 108 16.29 0.46 -18.45
N LYS A 109 15.23 1.12 -17.98
CA LYS A 109 15.20 2.56 -17.65
C LYS A 109 15.68 2.78 -16.23
N TYR A 110 16.95 2.43 -15.97
CA TYR A 110 17.52 2.36 -14.62
C TYR A 110 17.46 3.69 -13.84
N GLU A 111 17.65 4.83 -14.50
CA GLU A 111 17.58 6.14 -13.81
C GLU A 111 16.18 6.48 -13.31
N VAL A 112 15.17 6.09 -14.08
CA VAL A 112 13.78 6.31 -13.70
C VAL A 112 13.38 5.31 -12.61
N ALA A 113 13.82 4.05 -12.75
CA ALA A 113 13.62 3.02 -11.74
C ALA A 113 14.18 3.45 -10.37
N TYR A 114 15.41 3.96 -10.36
CA TYR A 114 16.10 4.43 -9.16
C TYR A 114 15.27 5.48 -8.40
N LYS A 115 14.73 6.49 -9.11
CA LYS A 115 13.92 7.55 -8.49
C LYS A 115 12.68 7.00 -7.78
N TYR A 116 11.95 6.10 -8.43
CA TYR A 116 10.73 5.53 -7.86
C TYR A 116 11.01 4.51 -6.76
N LEU A 117 12.02 3.66 -6.93
CA LEU A 117 12.44 2.72 -5.89
C LEU A 117 12.97 3.46 -4.65
N GLN A 118 13.65 4.59 -4.81
CA GLN A 118 14.03 5.44 -3.67
C GLN A 118 12.81 6.00 -2.94
N GLN A 119 11.77 6.42 -3.67
CA GLN A 119 10.53 6.87 -3.04
C GLN A 119 9.83 5.73 -2.29
N ALA A 120 9.79 4.52 -2.88
CA ALA A 120 9.29 3.34 -2.20
C ALA A 120 10.06 3.03 -0.91
N TYR A 121 11.40 3.12 -0.95
CA TYR A 121 12.27 2.91 0.21
C TYR A 121 12.07 3.95 1.30
N ARG A 122 11.86 5.23 0.94
CA ARG A 122 11.54 6.29 1.91
C ARG A 122 10.22 6.03 2.65
N LEU A 123 9.24 5.45 1.96
CA LEU A 123 7.93 5.13 2.55
C LEU A 123 7.94 3.82 3.36
N SER A 124 8.76 2.84 2.96
CA SER A 124 8.94 1.58 3.67
C SER A 124 10.37 1.07 3.48
N ASN A 125 11.23 1.37 4.44
CA ASN A 125 12.65 1.01 4.43
C ASN A 125 12.92 -0.43 4.90
N ASN A 126 11.94 -1.09 5.51
CA ASN A 126 12.03 -2.45 6.03
C ASN A 126 11.57 -3.52 5.02
N TYR A 127 11.11 -3.11 3.82
CA TYR A 127 10.69 -4.06 2.80
C TYR A 127 11.89 -4.51 1.95
N GLN A 128 12.49 -5.64 2.34
CA GLN A 128 13.69 -6.20 1.71
C GLN A 128 13.67 -6.24 0.16
N PRO A 129 12.55 -6.54 -0.54
CA PRO A 129 12.53 -6.52 -2.00
C PRO A 129 12.84 -5.15 -2.61
N VAL A 130 12.40 -4.04 -2.01
CA VAL A 130 12.76 -2.69 -2.48
C VAL A 130 14.28 -2.50 -2.41
N CYS A 131 14.92 -2.90 -1.31
CA CYS A 131 16.37 -2.82 -1.17
C CYS A 131 17.10 -3.64 -2.23
N LYS A 132 16.65 -4.87 -2.50
CA LYS A 132 17.26 -5.74 -3.54
C LYS A 132 17.19 -5.10 -4.93
N HIS A 133 16.03 -4.55 -5.29
CA HIS A 133 15.86 -3.84 -6.56
C HIS A 133 16.69 -2.55 -6.62
N LEU A 134 16.74 -1.76 -5.54
CA LEU A 134 17.62 -0.59 -5.46
C LEU A 134 19.09 -0.94 -5.63
N ILE A 135 19.58 -1.98 -4.95
CA ILE A 135 20.96 -2.46 -5.09
C ILE A 135 21.24 -2.84 -6.54
N HIS A 136 20.34 -3.61 -7.18
CA HIS A 136 20.49 -3.99 -8.58
C HIS A 136 20.59 -2.76 -9.48
N VAL A 137 19.66 -1.83 -9.33
CA VAL A 137 19.64 -0.59 -10.12
C VAL A 137 20.89 0.25 -9.86
N CYS A 138 21.32 0.45 -8.61
CA CYS A 138 22.57 1.15 -8.28
C CYS A 138 23.79 0.54 -8.97
N LEU A 139 23.88 -0.79 -9.00
CA LEU A 139 24.97 -1.49 -9.70
C LEU A 139 24.93 -1.25 -11.21
N LYS A 140 23.73 -1.27 -11.83
CA LYS A 140 23.55 -0.96 -13.25
C LYS A 140 23.92 0.48 -13.59
N LEU A 141 23.75 1.39 -12.65
CA LEU A 141 24.08 2.81 -12.77
C LEU A 141 25.54 3.14 -12.39
N GLY A 142 26.33 2.15 -11.94
CA GLY A 142 27.69 2.37 -11.48
C GLY A 142 27.80 3.06 -10.10
N LYS A 143 26.68 3.21 -9.38
CA LYS A 143 26.59 3.80 -8.03
C LYS A 143 27.02 2.79 -6.95
N LYS A 144 28.30 2.40 -6.99
CA LYS A 144 28.83 1.31 -6.16
C LYS A 144 28.78 1.59 -4.66
N ASP A 145 29.00 2.83 -4.25
CA ASP A 145 29.01 3.20 -2.83
C ASP A 145 27.61 3.10 -2.23
N GLU A 146 26.59 3.66 -2.90
CA GLU A 146 25.20 3.52 -2.48
C GLU A 146 24.75 2.06 -2.44
N ALA A 147 25.16 1.24 -3.41
CA ALA A 147 24.87 -0.19 -3.41
C ALA A 147 25.48 -0.90 -2.19
N ARG A 148 26.72 -0.55 -1.81
CA ARG A 148 27.40 -1.11 -0.63
C ARG A 148 26.66 -0.76 0.65
N ASP A 149 26.25 0.50 0.80
CA ASP A 149 25.52 0.96 1.98
C ASP A 149 24.18 0.23 2.12
N LEU A 150 23.45 0.08 1.00
CA LEU A 150 22.18 -0.66 0.97
C LEU A 150 22.36 -2.15 1.27
N ILE A 151 23.44 -2.78 0.82
CA ILE A 151 23.76 -4.18 1.17
C ILE A 151 24.01 -4.31 2.67
N HIS A 152 24.75 -3.37 3.26
CA HIS A 152 24.97 -3.35 4.69
C HIS A 152 23.64 -3.24 5.44
N VAL A 153 22.77 -2.31 5.07
CA VAL A 153 21.44 -2.16 5.67
C VAL A 153 20.60 -3.45 5.51
N LEU A 154 20.57 -4.04 4.31
CA LEU A 154 19.81 -5.26 4.04
C LEU A 154 20.24 -6.45 4.92
N SER A 155 21.53 -6.51 5.31
CA SER A 155 22.04 -7.56 6.19
C SER A 155 21.55 -7.45 7.65
N GLN A 156 21.00 -6.30 8.03
CA GLN A 156 20.56 -6.00 9.40
C GLN A 156 19.03 -6.03 9.57
N ILE A 157 18.27 -6.28 8.50
CA ILE A 157 16.80 -6.37 8.47
C ILE A 157 16.36 -7.83 8.48
#